data_AF-A0A554A301-F1
#
_entry.id   AF-A0A554A301-F1
#
_cell.length_a   1.000
_cell.length_b   1.000
_cell.length_c   1.000
_cell.angle_alpha   90.00
_cell.angle_beta   90.00
_cell.angle_gamma   90.00
#
_symmetry.space_group_name_H-M   'P 1'
#
loop_
_entity.id
_entity.type
_entity.pdbx_description
1 polymer ?
#
loop_
_entity_poly.entity_id
_entity_poly.type
_entity_poly.pdbx_seq_one_letter_code
_entity_poly.pdbx_strand_id
1 'polypeptide(L)'
;MIQIYGISSDGYLTNSEILPPTAATWRTYRTNVQPVAKNSDWSLTPKAFGGLEYEIIGKPHKDVVTIYTSRGNRNIYVAPSTGVKIFKK
;
A
#
# COMPACT_ATOMS: atom_id res chain seq x y z
N MET A 1 -21.36 -19.51 8.03
CA MET A 1 -20.25 -18.56 8.30
C MET A 1 -20.01 -17.78 7.02
N ILE A 2 -20.38 -16.50 6.99
CA ILE A 2 -20.23 -15.66 5.79
C ILE A 2 -19.12 -14.66 6.11
N GLN A 3 -17.96 -14.78 5.47
CA GLN A 3 -16.94 -13.74 5.51
C GLN A 3 -17.32 -12.67 4.50
N ILE A 4 -17.59 -11.47 5.00
CA ILE A 4 -17.92 -10.29 4.22
C ILE A 4 -16.59 -9.74 3.69
N TYR A 5 -16.29 -9.98 2.42
CA TYR A 5 -15.15 -9.35 1.75
C TYR A 5 -15.43 -7.85 1.67
N GLY A 6 -14.48 -7.02 2.13
CA GLY A 6 -14.62 -5.57 2.17
C GLY A 6 -14.93 -5.01 0.78
N ILE A 7 -16.12 -4.42 0.65
CA ILE A 7 -16.53 -3.64 -0.52
C ILE A 7 -16.34 -2.18 -0.11
N SER A 8 -15.45 -1.44 -0.79
CA SER A 8 -15.43 0.02 -0.68
C SER A 8 -16.74 0.58 -1.24
N SER A 9 -17.23 1.68 -0.66
CA SER A 9 -18.56 2.26 -0.93
C SER A 9 -18.80 2.72 -2.38
N ASP A 10 -17.78 2.63 -3.24
CA ASP A 10 -17.77 2.97 -4.66
C ASP A 10 -17.82 1.73 -5.59
N GLY A 11 -17.90 0.51 -5.06
CA GLY A 11 -18.16 -0.70 -5.84
C GLY A 11 -16.96 -1.24 -6.64
N TYR A 12 -15.75 -0.78 -6.35
CA TYR A 12 -14.53 -1.33 -6.97
C TYR A 12 -13.97 -2.50 -6.16
N LEU A 13 -13.57 -3.54 -6.90
CA LEU A 13 -12.81 -4.68 -6.40
C LEU A 13 -11.57 -4.19 -5.63
N THR A 14 -11.39 -4.66 -4.39
CA THR A 14 -10.28 -4.25 -3.54
C THR A 14 -8.98 -4.71 -4.18
N ASN A 15 -8.18 -3.75 -4.63
CA ASN A 15 -6.89 -4.08 -5.18
C ASN A 15 -5.98 -4.47 -4.01
N SER A 16 -5.55 -5.73 -3.96
CA SER A 16 -4.52 -6.17 -3.03
C SER A 16 -3.16 -5.77 -3.60
N GLU A 17 -2.35 -5.13 -2.79
CA GLU A 17 -0.99 -4.76 -3.14
C GLU A 17 0.03 -5.64 -2.42
N ILE A 18 0.95 -6.24 -3.19
CA ILE A 18 2.08 -7.00 -2.66
C ILE A 18 3.36 -6.18 -2.76
N LEU A 19 3.93 -5.87 -1.61
CA LEU A 19 5.30 -5.40 -1.47
C LEU A 19 6.25 -6.62 -1.55
N PRO A 20 7.23 -6.62 -2.47
CA PRO A 20 8.02 -7.81 -2.76
C PRO A 20 8.94 -8.21 -1.59
N PRO A 21 9.17 -9.52 -1.37
CA PRO A 21 10.05 -10.04 -0.33
C PRO A 21 11.51 -9.58 -0.47
N THR A 22 11.91 -9.15 -1.67
CA THR A 22 13.26 -8.67 -1.93
C THR A 22 13.49 -7.23 -1.45
N ALA A 23 12.42 -6.46 -1.21
CA ALA A 23 12.52 -5.08 -0.77
C ALA A 23 12.82 -5.00 0.73
N ALA A 24 14.02 -4.52 1.07
CA ALA A 24 14.45 -4.35 2.46
C ALA A 24 13.63 -3.30 3.20
N THR A 25 13.29 -2.19 2.54
CA THR A 25 12.49 -1.11 3.10
C THR A 25 11.51 -0.56 2.06
N TRP A 26 10.36 -0.09 2.52
CA TRP A 26 9.38 0.62 1.71
C TRP A 26 8.94 1.90 2.41
N ARG A 27 9.20 3.06 1.81
CA ARG A 27 8.84 4.34 2.44
C ARG A 27 7.33 4.49 2.52
N THR A 28 6.89 5.05 3.65
CA THR A 28 5.49 5.43 3.88
C THR A 28 5.41 6.93 4.09
N TYR A 29 4.25 7.48 3.75
CA TYR A 29 3.96 8.90 3.84
C TYR A 29 2.60 9.11 4.50
N ARG A 30 2.40 10.27 5.12
CA ARG A 30 1.07 10.68 5.58
C ARG A 30 0.18 10.96 4.37
N THR A 31 -1.15 10.91 4.54
CA THR A 31 -2.11 11.04 3.43
C THR A 31 -2.09 12.40 2.73
N ASN A 32 -1.76 13.46 3.47
CA ASN A 32 -1.81 14.85 3.00
C ASN A 32 -0.43 15.45 2.69
N VAL A 33 0.57 14.61 2.41
CA VAL A 33 1.92 15.08 2.05
C VAL A 33 2.39 14.45 0.75
N GLN A 34 3.20 15.20 -0.01
CA GLN A 34 3.81 14.65 -1.22
C GLN A 34 4.76 13.49 -0.88
N PRO A 35 4.73 12.38 -1.64
CA PRO A 35 5.53 11.19 -1.37
C PRO A 35 6.98 11.34 -1.86
N VAL A 36 7.69 12.31 -1.30
CA VAL A 36 9.11 12.56 -1.54
C VAL A 36 9.93 12.11 -0.34
N ALA A 37 11.19 11.72 -0.56
CA ALA A 37 12.03 11.11 0.49
C ALA A 37 12.08 11.91 1.81
N LYS A 38 12.11 13.25 1.75
CA LYS A 38 12.10 14.13 2.93
C LYS A 38 10.83 14.07 3.78
N ASN A 39 9.70 13.64 3.20
CA ASN A 39 8.40 13.57 3.88
C ASN A 39 8.12 12.16 4.46
N SER A 40 9.03 11.21 4.25
CA SER A 40 8.92 9.87 4.81
C SER A 40 9.28 9.90 6.29
N ASP A 41 8.34 9.54 7.15
CA ASP A 41 8.52 9.46 8.61
C ASP A 41 8.68 8.01 9.09
N TRP A 42 8.39 7.03 8.24
CA TRP A 42 8.51 5.61 8.56
C TRP A 42 8.63 4.75 7.30
N SER A 43 9.12 3.53 7.46
CA SER A 43 9.21 2.54 6.40
C SER A 43 8.67 1.18 6.85
N LEU A 44 8.03 0.48 5.93
CA LEU A 44 7.71 -0.94 6.04
C LEU A 44 8.96 -1.76 5.73
N THR A 45 9.00 -3.00 6.22
CA THR A 45 10.13 -3.91 5.98
C THR A 45 9.66 -5.23 5.36
N PRO A 46 9.23 -5.24 4.08
CA PRO A 46 8.65 -6.41 3.42
C PRO A 46 9.54 -7.66 3.52
N LYS A 47 10.85 -7.49 3.33
CA LYS A 47 11.82 -8.59 3.44
C LYS A 47 11.81 -9.31 4.79
N ALA A 48 11.51 -8.61 5.88
CA ALA A 48 11.46 -9.22 7.22
C ALA A 48 10.27 -10.18 7.38
N PHE A 49 9.26 -10.08 6.51
CA PHE A 49 8.01 -10.85 6.58
C PHE A 49 7.78 -11.75 5.36
N GLY A 50 8.77 -11.87 4.45
CA GLY A 50 8.60 -12.63 3.21
C GLY A 50 7.68 -11.95 2.19
N GLY A 51 7.57 -10.62 2.27
CA GLY A 51 6.60 -9.81 1.53
C GLY A 51 5.53 -9.24 2.48
N LEU A 52 4.79 -8.24 2.00
CA LEU A 52 3.63 -7.71 2.72
C LEU A 52 2.47 -7.53 1.74
N GLU A 53 1.28 -7.96 2.13
CA GLU A 53 0.05 -7.70 1.39
C GLU A 53 -0.80 -6.66 2.13
N TYR A 54 -1.29 -5.65 1.41
CA TYR A 54 -2.20 -4.64 1.94
C TYR A 54 -3.39 -4.44 1.01
N GLU A 55 -4.52 -4.06 1.60
CA GLU A 55 -5.67 -3.56 0.85
C GLU A 55 -5.46 -2.10 0.46
N ILE A 56 -5.66 -1.79 -0.82
CA ILE A 56 -5.67 -0.41 -1.32
C ILE A 56 -7.03 0.22 -1.00
N ILE A 57 -7.02 1.25 -0.15
CA ILE A 57 -8.21 2.00 0.28
C ILE A 57 -8.33 3.37 -0.37
N GLY A 58 -7.37 3.75 -1.23
CA GLY A 58 -7.40 5.02 -1.94
C GLY A 58 -6.25 5.19 -2.94
N LYS A 59 -6.39 6.14 -3.86
CA LYS A 59 -5.37 6.45 -4.87
C LYS A 59 -5.25 7.97 -5.08
N PRO A 60 -4.55 8.68 -4.19
CA PRO A 60 -4.51 10.15 -4.22
C PRO A 60 -3.72 10.73 -5.39
N HIS A 61 -2.72 9.99 -5.91
CA HIS A 61 -1.87 10.44 -7.01
C HIS A 61 -1.52 9.28 -7.95
N LYS A 62 -0.86 9.60 -9.08
CA LYS A 62 -0.26 8.61 -9.97
C LYS A 62 0.78 7.80 -9.19
N ASP A 63 0.72 6.48 -9.33
CA ASP A 63 1.64 5.52 -8.71
C ASP A 63 1.75 5.65 -7.18
N VAL A 64 0.71 6.19 -6.53
CA VAL A 64 0.62 6.34 -5.08
C VAL A 64 -0.73 5.83 -4.63
N VAL A 65 -0.72 4.93 -3.66
CA VAL A 65 -1.95 4.39 -3.06
C VAL A 65 -1.94 4.62 -1.57
N THR A 66 -3.15 4.59 -0.99
CA THR A 66 -3.36 4.63 0.45
C THR A 66 -3.67 3.23 0.95
N ILE A 67 -3.01 2.81 2.03
CA ILE A 67 -3.18 1.54 2.72
C ILE A 67 -3.45 1.80 4.21
N TYR A 68 -4.10 0.85 4.88
CA TYR A 68 -4.24 0.86 6.34
C TYR A 68 -3.11 0.06 7.00
N THR A 69 -2.50 0.63 8.03
CA THR A 69 -1.43 0.00 8.82
C THR A 69 -1.71 0.12 10.32
N SER A 70 -0.91 -0.51 11.17
CA SER A 70 -0.96 -0.28 12.63
C SER A 70 -0.70 1.17 13.04
N ARG A 71 -0.19 2.01 12.13
CA ARG A 71 0.02 3.46 12.31
C ARG A 71 -1.02 4.31 11.58
N GLY A 72 -2.18 3.73 11.27
CA GLY A 72 -3.27 4.37 10.54
C GLY A 72 -3.06 4.38 9.03
N ASN A 73 -3.79 5.26 8.34
CA ASN A 73 -3.74 5.44 6.89
C ASN A 73 -2.38 5.98 6.45
N ARG A 74 -1.75 5.29 5.49
CA ARG A 74 -0.46 5.68 4.92
C ARG A 74 -0.50 5.64 3.41
N ASN A 75 0.17 6.60 2.80
CA ASN A 75 0.46 6.58 1.39
C ASN A 75 1.78 5.82 1.14
N ILE A 76 1.83 5.05 0.07
CA ILE A 76 3.03 4.37 -0.41
C ILE A 76 3.18 4.58 -1.92
N TYR A 77 4.43 4.54 -2.40
CA TYR A 77 4.73 4.65 -3.82
C TYR A 77 4.82 3.25 -4.45
N VAL A 78 4.15 3.07 -5.60
CA VAL A 78 3.78 1.74 -6.11
C VAL A 78 3.97 1.65 -7.63
N ALA A 79 4.87 2.46 -8.18
CA ALA A 79 5.15 2.42 -9.60
C ALA A 79 5.60 1.01 -10.03
N PRO A 80 5.20 0.52 -11.22
CA PRO A 80 5.56 -0.82 -11.69
C PRO A 80 7.07 -1.13 -11.66
N SER A 81 7.91 -0.09 -11.79
CA SER A 81 9.38 -0.20 -11.73
C SER A 81 9.93 -0.61 -10.36
N THR A 82 9.12 -0.54 -9.29
CA THR A 82 9.54 -0.91 -7.93
C THR A 82 9.39 -2.41 -7.65
N GLY A 83 8.83 -3.18 -8.58
CA GLY A 83 8.57 -4.61 -8.42
C GLY A 83 7.31 -4.92 -7.61
N VAL A 84 6.47 -3.92 -7.34
CA VAL A 84 5.13 -4.11 -6.78
C VAL A 84 4.25 -4.90 -7.74
N LYS A 85 3.41 -5.75 -7.17
CA LYS A 85 2.31 -6.41 -7.89
C LYS A 85 0.98 -5.97 -7.28
N ILE A 86 0.12 -5.42 -8.14
CA ILE A 86 -1.26 -5.07 -7.78
C ILE A 86 -2.18 -6.13 -8.37
N PHE A 87 -2.97 -6.78 -7.52
CA PHE A 87 -3.95 -7.78 -7.91
C PHE A 87 -5.34 -7.17 -7.84
N LYS A 88 -6.13 -7.36 -8.88
CA LYS A 88 -7.58 -7.19 -8.81
C LYS A 88 -8.16 -8.47 -8.23
N LYS A 89 -8.78 -8.41 -7.05
CA LYS A 89 -9.56 -9.53 -6.52
C LYS A 89 -10.92 -9.62 -7.19
#